data_AF-A0A2E5L5Y4-F1
#
_entry.id   AF-A0A2E5L5Y4-F1
#
_cell.length_a   1.000
_cell.length_b   1.000
_cell.length_c   1.000
_cell.angle_alpha   90.00
_cell.angle_beta   90.00
_cell.angle_gamma   90.00
#
_symmetry.space_group_name_H-M   'P 1'
#
loop_
_entity.id
_entity.type
_entity.pdbx_description
1 polymer ?
#
loop_
_entity_poly.entity_id
_entity_poly.type
_entity_poly.pdbx_seq_one_letter_code
_entity_poly.pdbx_strand_id
1 'polypeptide(L)'
;MPKFFFQNPAVSRNLTPEQRLNDNNETSHGASGKSPAINDQYNLRKSLPSEIQTAITEWATSLQHMPWKLKRRAIGRFSGSFADNFLAIVPTLTDEEYDSLSLLGITCLLEELEDGEVIEDEDQAKCYLESIHEHHQEMAKTYLEGIAASKSILH
;
A
#
# COMPACT_ATOMS: atom_id res chain seq x y z
N MET A 1 13.59 -17.78 -12.50
CA MET A 1 13.70 -16.71 -11.48
C MET A 1 14.40 -15.53 -12.12
N PRO A 2 13.75 -14.37 -12.27
CA PRO A 2 14.45 -13.17 -12.71
C PRO A 2 15.23 -12.58 -11.52
N LYS A 3 16.52 -12.36 -11.73
CA LYS A 3 17.42 -11.67 -10.80
C LYS A 3 17.41 -10.19 -11.19
N PHE A 4 16.83 -9.33 -10.38
CA PHE A 4 17.02 -7.89 -10.53
C PHE A 4 18.17 -7.46 -9.60
N PHE A 5 19.33 -7.22 -10.19
CA PHE A 5 20.45 -6.54 -9.54
C PHE A 5 20.27 -5.03 -9.78
N PHE A 6 20.04 -4.27 -8.73
CA PHE A 6 20.16 -2.81 -8.80
C PHE A 6 21.65 -2.45 -8.79
N GLN A 7 22.14 -2.04 -9.96
CA GLN A 7 23.49 -1.49 -10.11
C GLN A 7 23.36 0.03 -10.19
N ASN A 8 23.88 0.71 -9.18
CA ASN A 8 23.71 2.14 -8.95
C ASN A 8 24.91 2.91 -9.56
N PRO A 9 24.71 3.92 -10.43
CA PRO A 9 25.73 4.92 -10.68
C PRO A 9 25.35 6.24 -10.00
N ALA A 10 26.27 6.71 -9.16
CA ALA A 10 26.22 7.95 -8.41
C ALA A 10 25.78 9.17 -9.24
N VAL A 11 24.86 9.98 -8.71
CA VAL A 11 24.77 11.41 -9.04
C VAL A 11 24.38 12.22 -7.79
N SER A 12 25.35 12.98 -7.31
CA SER A 12 25.19 14.12 -6.42
C SER A 12 24.50 15.28 -7.14
N ARG A 13 23.54 15.98 -6.49
CA ARG A 13 23.21 17.39 -6.74
C ARG A 13 22.27 17.98 -5.68
N ASN A 14 22.77 19.03 -5.03
CA ASN A 14 22.04 19.97 -4.18
C ASN A 14 20.91 20.69 -4.96
N LEU A 15 19.76 20.93 -4.33
CA LEU A 15 18.79 21.94 -4.76
C LEU A 15 18.22 22.69 -3.55
N THR A 16 18.45 24.00 -3.55
CA THR A 16 17.90 25.04 -2.67
C THR A 16 16.40 25.31 -2.96
N PRO A 17 15.60 25.74 -1.97
CA PRO A 17 14.18 26.06 -2.18
C PRO A 17 13.94 27.58 -2.27
N GLU A 18 13.38 28.07 -3.38
CA GLU A 18 12.64 29.34 -3.43
C GLU A 18 11.64 29.36 -4.60
N GLN A 19 10.58 30.17 -4.42
CA GLN A 19 9.45 30.50 -5.32
C GLN A 19 8.26 29.54 -5.17
N ARG A 20 7.26 29.75 -4.27
CA ARG A 20 6.41 30.91 -3.91
C ARG A 20 5.45 31.37 -5.04
N LEU A 21 4.15 31.21 -4.72
CA LEU A 21 2.94 31.94 -5.17
C LEU A 21 2.41 31.68 -6.59
N ASN A 22 1.18 31.16 -6.67
CA ASN A 22 0.07 31.99 -7.20
C ASN A 22 -1.32 31.47 -6.82
N ASP A 23 -2.17 32.44 -6.50
CA ASP A 23 -3.59 32.35 -6.13
C ASP A 23 -4.53 32.07 -7.31
N ASN A 24 -5.76 31.69 -6.96
CA ASN A 24 -7.07 32.17 -7.50
C ASN A 24 -8.02 31.10 -8.08
N ASN A 25 -9.07 30.81 -7.28
CA ASN A 25 -10.47 31.19 -7.51
C ASN A 25 -11.54 30.10 -7.71
N GLU A 26 -12.67 30.37 -7.04
CA GLU A 26 -14.08 30.09 -7.36
C GLU A 26 -14.71 28.69 -7.16
N THR A 27 -15.49 28.63 -6.07
CA THR A 27 -16.90 28.19 -5.92
C THR A 27 -17.42 26.96 -6.69
N SER A 28 -17.89 25.96 -5.94
CA SER A 28 -18.85 24.96 -6.43
C SER A 28 -19.77 24.51 -5.28
N HIS A 29 -21.05 24.91 -5.35
CA HIS A 29 -22.14 24.17 -4.73
C HIS A 29 -22.71 23.21 -5.78
N GLY A 30 -22.54 21.91 -5.54
CA GLY A 30 -23.11 20.86 -6.36
C GLY A 30 -22.97 19.52 -5.64
N ALA A 31 -23.98 19.19 -4.85
CA ALA A 31 -24.12 17.88 -4.24
C ALA A 31 -24.27 16.82 -5.35
N SER A 32 -23.24 16.01 -5.53
CA SER A 32 -23.29 14.77 -6.28
C SER A 32 -22.53 13.74 -5.45
N GLY A 33 -23.25 12.70 -5.03
CA GLY A 33 -22.70 11.59 -4.26
C GLY A 33 -21.57 10.93 -5.03
N LYS A 34 -20.35 11.36 -4.76
CA LYS A 34 -19.13 10.63 -5.06
C LYS A 34 -18.88 9.76 -3.84
N SER A 35 -18.78 8.44 -4.04
CA SER A 35 -18.00 7.59 -3.13
C SER A 35 -16.71 8.34 -2.79
N PRO A 36 -16.28 8.38 -1.52
CA PRO A 36 -15.09 9.14 -1.17
C PRO A 36 -13.95 8.58 -2.00
N ALA A 37 -13.48 9.37 -2.96
CA ALA A 37 -12.22 9.11 -3.62
C ALA A 37 -11.22 8.93 -2.49
N ILE A 38 -10.48 7.82 -2.49
CA ILE A 38 -9.33 7.62 -1.61
C ILE A 38 -8.57 8.94 -1.64
N ASN A 39 -8.55 9.63 -0.50
CA ASN A 39 -8.05 10.98 -0.44
C ASN A 39 -6.56 10.88 -0.81
N ASP A 40 -6.20 11.31 -2.02
CA ASP A 40 -4.87 11.19 -2.64
C ASP A 40 -3.73 11.67 -1.73
N GLN A 41 -4.09 12.48 -0.73
CA GLN A 41 -3.26 13.00 0.34
C GLN A 41 -2.69 11.94 1.30
N TYR A 42 -3.24 10.72 1.34
CA TYR A 42 -2.78 9.63 2.21
C TYR A 42 -2.16 8.44 1.46
N ASN A 43 -1.94 8.55 0.14
CA ASN A 43 -1.28 7.49 -0.62
C ASN A 43 0.23 7.47 -0.27
N LEU A 44 0.63 6.49 0.55
CA LEU A 44 2.00 6.32 1.00
C LEU A 44 2.93 6.00 -0.16
N ARG A 45 2.46 5.25 -1.17
CA ARG A 45 3.27 4.94 -2.36
C ARG A 45 3.76 6.23 -3.05
N LYS A 46 2.90 7.25 -3.20
CA LYS A 46 3.28 8.53 -3.85
C LYS A 46 4.40 9.27 -3.13
N SER A 47 4.65 8.97 -1.85
CA SER A 47 5.77 9.55 -1.09
C SER A 47 7.12 8.85 -1.31
N LEU A 48 7.12 7.68 -1.95
CA LEU A 48 8.32 6.88 -2.21
C LEU A 48 9.08 7.38 -3.45
N PRO A 49 10.38 7.05 -3.61
CA PRO A 49 11.11 7.27 -4.86
C PRO A 49 10.44 6.62 -6.07
N SER A 50 10.53 7.26 -7.24
CA SER A 50 9.86 6.84 -8.48
C SER A 50 10.12 5.38 -8.89
N GLU A 51 11.34 4.91 -8.66
CA GLU A 51 11.77 3.55 -8.97
C GLU A 51 11.03 2.53 -8.10
N ILE A 52 10.82 2.87 -6.82
CA ILE A 52 10.06 2.04 -5.89
C ILE A 52 8.58 2.07 -6.24
N GLN A 53 8.03 3.25 -6.58
CA GLN A 53 6.64 3.35 -7.06
C GLN A 53 6.41 2.47 -8.28
N THR A 54 7.34 2.49 -9.24
CA THR A 54 7.29 1.67 -10.46
C THR A 54 7.30 0.19 -10.13
N ALA A 55 8.21 -0.25 -9.26
CA ALA A 55 8.27 -1.64 -8.83
C ALA A 55 6.96 -2.09 -8.16
N ILE A 56 6.36 -1.25 -7.29
CA ILE A 56 5.07 -1.54 -6.66
C ILE A 56 3.98 -1.71 -7.72
N THR A 57 3.90 -0.80 -8.70
CA THR A 57 2.92 -0.89 -9.80
C THR A 57 3.09 -2.17 -10.62
N GLU A 58 4.31 -2.55 -10.94
CA GLU A 58 4.61 -3.78 -11.68
C GLU A 58 4.17 -5.02 -10.91
N TRP A 59 4.47 -5.07 -9.61
CA TRP A 59 4.02 -6.14 -8.74
C TRP A 59 2.50 -6.19 -8.65
N ALA A 60 1.83 -5.06 -8.40
CA ALA A 60 0.36 -4.99 -8.34
C ALA A 60 -0.28 -5.49 -9.64
N THR A 61 0.23 -5.05 -10.79
CA THR A 61 -0.23 -5.49 -12.12
C THR A 61 -0.09 -7.01 -12.28
N SER A 62 1.04 -7.59 -11.84
CA SER A 62 1.24 -9.04 -11.90
C SER A 62 0.27 -9.83 -11.01
N LEU A 63 -0.18 -9.21 -9.92
CA LEU A 63 -1.05 -9.82 -8.92
C LEU A 63 -2.53 -9.62 -9.22
N GLN A 64 -2.92 -8.61 -10.00
CA GLN A 64 -4.30 -8.13 -10.16
C GLN A 64 -5.34 -9.26 -10.33
N HIS A 65 -5.06 -10.23 -11.21
CA HIS A 65 -5.98 -11.32 -11.55
C HIS A 65 -5.77 -12.60 -10.73
N MET A 66 -4.87 -12.60 -9.75
CA MET A 66 -4.63 -13.76 -8.89
C MET A 66 -5.68 -13.85 -7.76
N PRO A 67 -6.02 -15.07 -7.29
CA PRO A 67 -6.79 -15.23 -6.05
C PRO A 67 -6.08 -14.61 -4.85
N TRP A 68 -6.82 -14.06 -3.89
CA TRP A 68 -6.25 -13.38 -2.72
C TRP A 68 -5.35 -14.24 -1.85
N LYS A 69 -5.62 -15.54 -1.76
CA LYS A 69 -4.71 -16.50 -1.12
C LYS A 69 -3.29 -16.48 -1.72
N LEU A 70 -3.18 -16.32 -3.03
CA LEU A 70 -1.89 -16.18 -3.73
C LEU A 70 -1.35 -14.76 -3.62
N LYS A 71 -2.22 -13.74 -3.78
CA LYS A 71 -1.83 -12.32 -3.56
C LYS A 71 -1.20 -12.14 -2.19
N ARG A 72 -1.86 -12.56 -1.11
CA ARG A 72 -1.37 -12.45 0.28
C ARG A 72 0.03 -13.05 0.47
N ARG A 73 0.28 -14.24 -0.10
CA ARG A 73 1.62 -14.86 -0.06
C ARG A 73 2.66 -14.08 -0.84
N ALA A 74 2.29 -13.53 -1.99
CA ALA A 74 3.18 -12.72 -2.81
C ALA A 74 3.46 -11.35 -2.17
N ILE A 75 2.43 -10.70 -1.62
CA ILE A 75 2.51 -9.44 -0.86
C ILE A 75 3.47 -9.62 0.32
N GLY A 76 3.33 -10.68 1.13
CA GLY A 76 4.24 -10.94 2.25
C GLY A 76 5.71 -11.18 1.83
N ARG A 77 5.95 -11.74 0.63
CA ARG A 77 7.31 -11.88 0.09
C ARG A 77 7.85 -10.54 -0.42
N PHE A 78 7.01 -9.79 -1.11
CA PHE A 78 7.33 -8.46 -1.60
C PHE A 78 7.70 -7.53 -0.44
N SER A 79 6.90 -7.48 0.61
CA SER A 79 7.15 -6.61 1.77
C SER A 79 8.41 -6.98 2.53
N GLY A 80 8.68 -8.27 2.73
CA GLY A 80 9.95 -8.73 3.31
C GLY A 80 11.14 -8.32 2.43
N SER A 81 11.07 -8.57 1.12
CA SER A 81 12.12 -8.14 0.20
C SER A 81 12.28 -6.62 0.14
N PHE A 82 11.18 -5.87 0.27
CA PHE A 82 11.21 -4.41 0.36
C PHE A 82 12.01 -3.97 1.60
N ALA A 83 11.70 -4.49 2.79
CA ALA A 83 12.43 -4.19 4.01
C ALA A 83 13.89 -4.65 3.98
N ASP A 84 14.16 -5.84 3.42
CA ASP A 84 15.53 -6.37 3.23
C ASP A 84 16.43 -5.42 2.42
N ASN A 85 15.88 -4.74 1.41
CA ASN A 85 16.64 -3.78 0.61
C ASN A 85 17.08 -2.57 1.45
N PHE A 86 16.25 -2.11 2.39
CA PHE A 86 16.65 -1.04 3.31
C PHE A 86 17.67 -1.53 4.34
N LEU A 87 17.48 -2.73 4.89
CA LEU A 87 18.43 -3.34 5.82
C LEU A 87 19.83 -3.50 5.19
N ALA A 88 19.89 -3.86 3.89
CA ALA A 88 21.16 -3.95 3.16
C ALA A 88 21.90 -2.61 3.05
N ILE A 89 21.18 -1.49 3.06
CA ILE A 89 21.74 -0.13 2.98
C ILE A 89 22.02 0.44 4.37
N VAL A 90 21.18 0.09 5.35
CA VAL A 90 21.24 0.54 6.74
C VAL A 90 21.31 -0.69 7.64
N PRO A 91 22.51 -1.29 7.87
CA PRO A 91 22.63 -2.52 8.66
C PRO A 91 22.31 -2.37 10.15
N THR A 92 22.14 -1.13 10.61
CA THR A 92 21.81 -0.79 12.01
C THR A 92 20.30 -0.68 12.24
N LEU A 93 19.48 -1.00 11.24
CA LEU A 93 18.03 -0.98 11.33
C LEU A 93 17.56 -1.95 12.43
N THR A 94 16.71 -1.46 13.31
CA THR A 94 16.14 -2.26 14.40
C THR A 94 15.04 -3.17 13.88
N ASP A 95 14.70 -4.22 14.64
CA ASP A 95 13.60 -5.12 14.30
C ASP A 95 12.27 -4.36 14.14
N GLU A 96 12.02 -3.35 14.98
CA GLU A 96 10.82 -2.50 14.91
C GLU A 96 10.77 -1.65 13.64
N GLU A 97 11.89 -1.08 13.22
CA GLU A 97 11.99 -0.34 11.96
C GLU A 97 11.81 -1.27 10.76
N TYR A 98 12.32 -2.51 10.84
CA TYR A 98 12.19 -3.51 9.78
C TYR A 98 10.73 -3.93 9.62
N ASP A 99 10.04 -4.20 10.73
CA ASP A 99 8.63 -4.52 10.75
C ASP A 99 7.81 -3.35 10.19
N SER A 100 8.14 -2.11 10.57
CA SER A 100 7.50 -0.90 10.05
C SER A 100 7.66 -0.77 8.52
N LEU A 101 8.84 -1.05 7.98
CA LEU A 101 9.09 -1.06 6.54
C LEU A 101 8.33 -2.19 5.84
N SER A 102 8.23 -3.36 6.46
CA SER A 102 7.43 -4.46 5.94
C SER A 102 5.96 -4.07 5.85
N LEU A 103 5.40 -3.46 6.90
CA LEU A 103 4.02 -2.95 6.89
C LEU A 103 3.81 -1.85 5.84
N LEU A 104 4.81 -0.98 5.64
CA LEU A 104 4.79 0.02 4.56
C LEU A 104 4.70 -0.65 3.18
N GLY A 105 5.53 -1.66 2.94
CA GLY A 105 5.52 -2.43 1.69
C GLY A 105 4.17 -3.13 1.44
N ILE A 106 3.55 -3.70 2.48
CA ILE A 106 2.19 -4.27 2.40
C ILE A 106 1.19 -3.18 2.02
N THR A 107 1.21 -2.07 2.74
CA THR A 107 0.25 -0.97 2.57
C THR A 107 0.32 -0.38 1.17
N CYS A 108 1.52 -0.06 0.67
CA CYS A 108 1.67 0.52 -0.66
C CYS A 108 1.26 -0.44 -1.78
N LEU A 109 1.41 -1.74 -1.58
CA LEU A 109 0.95 -2.72 -2.57
C LEU A 109 -0.57 -2.89 -2.54
N LEU A 110 -1.19 -2.77 -1.36
CA LEU A 110 -2.65 -2.75 -1.22
C LEU A 110 -3.27 -1.49 -1.83
N GLU A 111 -2.64 -0.32 -1.68
CA GLU A 111 -3.10 0.92 -2.32
C GLU A 111 -3.25 0.79 -3.85
N GLU A 112 -2.41 -0.01 -4.50
CA GLU A 112 -2.50 -0.25 -5.95
C GLU A 112 -3.43 -1.41 -6.33
N LEU A 113 -3.73 -2.31 -5.39
CA LEU A 113 -4.64 -3.43 -5.59
C LEU A 113 -6.09 -3.10 -5.20
N GLU A 114 -6.30 -2.04 -4.41
CA GLU A 114 -7.61 -1.56 -4.01
C GLU A 114 -8.35 -0.99 -5.21
N ASP A 115 -9.53 -1.56 -5.50
CA ASP A 115 -10.43 -1.15 -6.58
C ASP A 115 -11.70 -0.45 -6.06
N GLY A 116 -11.83 -0.31 -4.74
CA GLY A 116 -13.00 0.27 -4.07
C GLY A 116 -14.15 -0.71 -3.85
N GLU A 117 -14.00 -1.98 -4.25
CA GLU A 117 -15.01 -3.01 -4.00
C GLU A 117 -14.94 -3.54 -2.56
N VAL A 118 -16.02 -4.19 -2.13
CA VAL A 118 -16.07 -4.80 -0.79
C VAL A 118 -15.15 -6.02 -0.71
N ILE A 119 -14.67 -6.33 0.49
CA ILE A 119 -13.87 -7.54 0.73
C ILE A 119 -14.73 -8.79 0.53
N GLU A 120 -14.23 -9.75 -0.23
CA GLU A 120 -14.99 -10.95 -0.63
C GLU A 120 -14.53 -12.23 0.07
N ASP A 121 -13.26 -12.32 0.49
CA ASP A 121 -12.69 -13.52 1.10
C ASP A 121 -11.81 -13.26 2.35
N GLU A 122 -11.63 -14.29 3.17
CA GLU A 122 -10.86 -14.21 4.41
C GLU A 122 -9.36 -13.93 4.19
N ASP A 123 -8.75 -14.35 3.08
CA ASP A 123 -7.35 -14.07 2.80
C ASP A 123 -7.15 -12.60 2.40
N GLN A 124 -8.10 -12.00 1.67
CA GLN A 124 -8.16 -10.55 1.45
C GLN A 124 -8.27 -9.78 2.77
N ALA A 125 -9.23 -10.16 3.62
CA ALA A 125 -9.42 -9.53 4.92
C ALA A 125 -8.15 -9.58 5.80
N LYS A 126 -7.49 -10.75 5.86
CA LYS A 126 -6.24 -10.90 6.61
C LYS A 126 -5.14 -9.99 6.07
N CYS A 127 -5.06 -9.82 4.75
CA CYS A 127 -4.07 -8.91 4.14
C CYS A 127 -4.37 -7.44 4.47
N TYR A 128 -5.64 -7.03 4.37
CA TYR A 128 -6.07 -5.66 4.68
C TYR A 128 -5.90 -5.29 6.16
N LEU A 129 -6.03 -6.25 7.08
CA LEU A 129 -5.74 -6.03 8.51
C LEU A 129 -4.26 -5.68 8.80
N GLU A 130 -3.32 -6.15 7.97
CA GLU A 130 -1.89 -5.88 8.12
C GLU A 130 -1.50 -4.48 7.58
N SER A 131 -2.43 -3.76 6.93
CA SER A 131 -2.19 -2.41 6.43
C SER A 131 -2.01 -1.39 7.55
N ILE A 132 -1.20 -0.36 7.31
CA ILE A 132 -1.08 0.84 8.15
C ILE A 132 -2.38 1.68 8.08
N HIS A 133 -3.02 1.72 6.91
CA HIS A 133 -4.24 2.51 6.74
C HIS A 133 -5.41 2.00 7.56
N GLU A 134 -6.03 2.91 8.33
CA GLU A 134 -7.21 2.62 9.14
C GLU A 134 -8.40 2.15 8.28
N HIS A 135 -8.60 2.70 7.08
CA HIS A 135 -9.71 2.30 6.22
C HIS A 135 -9.58 0.85 5.75
N HIS A 136 -8.38 0.39 5.38
CA HIS A 136 -8.14 -1.01 5.06
C HIS A 136 -8.49 -1.92 6.25
N GLN A 137 -8.03 -1.54 7.44
CA GLN A 137 -8.31 -2.31 8.66
C GLN A 137 -9.81 -2.35 8.98
N GLU A 138 -10.52 -1.23 8.80
CA GLU A 138 -11.97 -1.14 9.03
C GLU A 138 -12.77 -2.02 8.06
N MET A 139 -12.43 -1.98 6.76
CA MET A 139 -13.03 -2.87 5.76
C MET A 139 -12.86 -4.34 6.15
N ALA A 140 -11.66 -4.72 6.58
CA ALA A 140 -11.36 -6.10 6.97
C ALA A 140 -12.09 -6.53 8.25
N LYS A 141 -12.14 -5.66 9.27
CA LYS A 141 -12.90 -5.92 10.50
C LYS A 141 -14.38 -6.13 10.19
N THR A 142 -14.98 -5.25 9.39
CA THR A 142 -16.38 -5.33 8.97
C THR A 142 -16.70 -6.69 8.32
N TYR A 143 -15.85 -7.15 7.40
CA TYR A 143 -16.01 -8.44 6.75
C TYR A 143 -15.94 -9.61 7.75
N LEU A 144 -14.93 -9.62 8.63
CA LEU A 144 -14.70 -10.71 9.59
C LEU A 144 -15.80 -10.79 10.65
N GLU A 145 -16.31 -9.66 11.12
CA GLU A 145 -17.46 -9.59 12.04
C GLU A 145 -18.73 -10.16 11.39
N GLY A 146 -18.97 -9.84 10.11
CA GLY A 146 -20.07 -10.41 9.32
C GLY A 146 -20.01 -11.93 9.20
N ILE A 147 -18.82 -12.49 9.00
CA ILE A 147 -18.61 -13.95 9.01
C ILE A 147 -18.90 -14.54 10.40
N ALA A 148 -18.39 -13.92 11.46
CA ALA A 148 -18.56 -14.41 12.82
C ALA A 148 -20.05 -14.44 13.22
N ALA A 149 -20.81 -13.39 12.89
CA ALA A 149 -22.25 -13.33 13.12
C ALA A 149 -22.99 -14.44 12.33
N SER A 150 -22.63 -14.66 11.06
CA SER A 150 -23.22 -15.70 10.22
C SER A 150 -22.96 -17.11 10.76
N LYS A 151 -21.75 -17.37 11.29
CA LYS A 151 -21.40 -18.64 11.94
C LYS A 151 -22.15 -18.84 13.26
N SER A 152 -22.40 -17.77 14.01
CA SER A 152 -23.13 -17.81 15.29
C SER A 152 -24.63 -18.09 15.14
N ILE A 153 -25.23 -17.79 13.99
CA ILE A 153 -26.66 -18.05 13.72
C ILE A 153 -26.91 -19.52 13.33
N LEU A 154 -25.86 -20.22 12.89
CA LEU A 154 -25.93 -21.61 12.42
C LEU A 154 -25.70 -22.66 13.53
N HIS A 155 -25.47 -22.22 14.77
CA HIS A 155 -25.26 -23.06 15.96
C HIS A 155 -26.36 -22.85 16.98
#